data_AF-A0A2T0V2B7-F1
#
_entry.id   AF-A0A2T0V2B7-F1
#
_cell.length_a   1.000
_cell.length_b   1.000
_cell.length_c   1.000
_cell.angle_alpha   90.00
_cell.angle_beta   90.00
_cell.angle_gamma   90.00
#
_symmetry.space_group_name_H-M   'P 1'
#
loop_
_entity.id
_entity.type
_entity.pdbx_description
1 polymer ?
#
loop_
_entity_poly.entity_id
_entity_poly.type
_entity_poly.pdbx_seq_one_letter_code
_entity_poly.pdbx_strand_id
1 'polypeptide(L)'
;MNEASREQRINEAFVRVADTLMDSYDVVDLLSSLVTECVDLLDVQAGGLLIDGGDGNLELIASTSEEAEFVEIMQVAAGAGPCVDCFTTGLPISVSDLELSGDRWPEFRRAAADRGFRSVHATPMRLRGRVIGAMNLLSTSVGTLDERDERLAQALADVAILGILQERSQRDPRFVAEQLHLALDSRVMVEQAKGVLAHTQNVSMDEAFNLLRAFARSSTQSLRVVAEGVVDRSISADDVAAPASTRVSGDGVSGP
;
A
#
# COMPACT_ATOMS: atom_id res chain seq x y z
N MET A 1 -24.46 -5.95 8.17
CA MET A 1 -23.56 -7.12 8.10
C MET A 1 -23.69 -7.89 9.41
N ASN A 2 -23.80 -9.22 9.39
CA ASN A 2 -23.86 -10.01 10.64
C ASN A 2 -22.45 -10.12 11.27
N GLU A 3 -22.36 -10.08 12.59
CA GLU A 3 -21.12 -10.08 13.37
C GLU A 3 -20.23 -11.29 13.08
N ALA A 4 -20.81 -12.48 12.88
CA ALA A 4 -20.07 -13.70 12.51
C ALA A 4 -19.39 -13.61 11.13
N SER A 5 -20.03 -12.92 10.17
CA SER A 5 -19.43 -12.70 8.84
C SER A 5 -18.28 -11.67 8.92
N ARG A 6 -18.37 -10.71 9.85
CA ARG A 6 -17.33 -9.72 10.08
C ARG A 6 -16.10 -10.35 10.74
N GLU A 7 -16.29 -11.16 11.78
CA GLU A 7 -15.21 -11.88 12.46
C GLU A 7 -14.46 -12.80 11.50
N GLN A 8 -15.19 -13.52 10.64
CA GLN A 8 -14.58 -14.34 9.60
C GLN A 8 -13.72 -13.53 8.62
N ARG A 9 -14.22 -12.38 8.13
CA ARG A 9 -13.43 -11.50 7.24
C ARG A 9 -12.16 -10.97 7.91
N ILE A 10 -12.24 -10.60 9.19
CA ILE A 10 -11.05 -10.16 9.95
C ILE A 10 -10.02 -11.29 10.04
N ASN A 11 -10.45 -12.50 10.41
CA ASN A 11 -9.53 -13.64 10.49
C ASN A 11 -8.90 -13.95 9.14
N GLU A 12 -9.67 -13.95 8.06
CA GLU A 12 -9.16 -14.18 6.71
C GLU A 12 -8.17 -13.09 6.26
N ALA A 13 -8.40 -11.83 6.62
CA ALA A 13 -7.47 -10.74 6.33
C ALA A 13 -6.14 -10.89 7.10
N PHE A 14 -6.19 -11.25 8.38
CA PHE A 14 -4.98 -11.56 9.14
C PHE A 14 -4.20 -12.74 8.52
N VAL A 15 -4.90 -13.77 8.05
CA VAL A 15 -4.28 -14.89 7.33
C VAL A 15 -3.64 -14.40 6.03
N ARG A 16 -4.34 -13.61 5.20
CA ARG A 16 -3.78 -13.07 3.94
C ARG A 16 -2.54 -12.20 4.17
N VAL A 17 -2.59 -11.32 5.17
CA VAL A 17 -1.42 -10.50 5.53
C VAL A 17 -0.30 -11.40 6.03
N ALA A 18 -0.57 -12.39 6.89
CA ALA A 18 0.44 -13.31 7.41
C ALA A 18 1.05 -14.24 6.35
N ASP A 19 0.27 -14.72 5.38
CA ASP A 19 0.78 -15.51 4.25
C ASP A 19 1.73 -14.66 3.40
N THR A 20 1.41 -13.38 3.22
CA THR A 20 2.29 -12.41 2.53
C THR A 20 3.60 -12.15 3.30
N LEU A 21 3.65 -12.48 4.61
CA LEU A 21 4.89 -12.45 5.39
C LEU A 21 5.74 -13.71 5.21
N MET A 22 5.12 -14.86 4.93
CA MET A 22 5.79 -16.17 4.96
C MET A 22 6.47 -16.57 3.66
N ASP A 23 6.01 -16.11 2.49
CA ASP A 23 6.70 -16.39 1.23
C ASP A 23 7.72 -15.29 0.87
N SER A 24 8.49 -15.50 -0.20
CA SER A 24 9.52 -14.60 -0.72
C SER A 24 8.95 -13.31 -1.35
N TYR A 25 7.96 -12.70 -0.71
CA TYR A 25 7.30 -11.49 -1.19
C TYR A 25 8.13 -10.24 -0.88
N ASP A 26 7.94 -9.24 -1.72
CA ASP A 26 8.50 -7.90 -1.54
C ASP A 26 7.64 -7.09 -0.55
N VAL A 27 8.29 -6.24 0.25
CA VAL A 27 7.68 -5.28 1.16
C VAL A 27 6.60 -4.44 0.47
N VAL A 28 6.78 -4.09 -0.80
CA VAL A 28 5.76 -3.34 -1.56
C VAL A 28 4.46 -4.12 -1.70
N ASP A 29 4.48 -5.40 -2.11
CA ASP A 29 3.24 -6.19 -2.25
C ASP A 29 2.58 -6.42 -0.88
N LEU A 30 3.37 -6.61 0.16
CA LEU A 30 2.84 -6.69 1.53
C LEU A 30 2.09 -5.42 1.93
N LEU A 31 2.73 -4.26 1.79
CA LEU A 31 2.16 -2.98 2.21
C LEU A 31 0.95 -2.61 1.35
N SER A 32 1.00 -2.85 0.03
CA SER A 32 -0.15 -2.72 -0.85
C SER A 32 -1.29 -3.65 -0.46
N SER A 33 -1.01 -4.92 -0.15
CA SER A 33 -2.03 -5.86 0.31
C SER A 33 -2.66 -5.39 1.62
N LEU A 34 -1.85 -4.94 2.57
CA LEU A 34 -2.32 -4.46 3.87
C LEU A 34 -3.30 -3.30 3.73
N VAL A 35 -2.94 -2.26 2.98
CA VAL A 35 -3.80 -1.08 2.84
C VAL A 35 -5.10 -1.44 2.10
N THR A 36 -5.06 -2.32 1.09
CA THR A 36 -6.26 -2.85 0.44
C THR A 36 -7.18 -3.57 1.44
N GLU A 37 -6.63 -4.46 2.27
CA GLU A 37 -7.42 -5.17 3.29
C GLU A 37 -8.02 -4.21 4.33
N CYS A 38 -7.28 -3.17 4.73
CA CYS A 38 -7.81 -2.15 5.63
C CYS A 38 -9.01 -1.42 5.01
N VAL A 39 -8.89 -1.03 3.73
CA VAL A 39 -9.98 -0.38 2.99
C VAL A 39 -11.23 -1.26 2.97
N ASP A 40 -11.07 -2.54 2.63
CA ASP A 40 -12.17 -3.50 2.50
C ASP A 40 -12.84 -3.88 3.83
N LEU A 41 -12.06 -3.94 4.92
CA LEU A 41 -12.55 -4.32 6.25
C LEU A 41 -13.24 -3.17 6.99
N LEU A 42 -12.77 -1.95 6.75
CA LEU A 42 -13.23 -0.74 7.43
C LEU A 42 -14.28 0.02 6.60
N ASP A 43 -14.64 -0.47 5.42
CA ASP A 43 -15.66 0.10 4.53
C ASP A 43 -15.38 1.56 4.16
N VAL A 44 -14.10 1.89 3.99
CA VAL A 44 -13.63 3.18 3.48
C VAL A 44 -13.37 3.08 1.97
N GLN A 45 -13.14 4.21 1.30
CA GLN A 45 -13.09 4.22 -0.16
C GLN A 45 -11.67 4.10 -0.72
N ALA A 46 -10.67 4.57 0.02
CA ALA A 46 -9.28 4.44 -0.40
C ALA A 46 -8.32 4.52 0.78
N GLY A 47 -7.07 4.14 0.55
CA GLY A 47 -6.02 4.26 1.54
C GLY A 47 -4.64 4.47 0.92
N GLY A 48 -3.73 4.96 1.76
CA GLY A 48 -2.34 5.20 1.44
C GLY A 48 -1.44 4.82 2.60
N LEU A 49 -0.18 4.51 2.30
CA LEU A 49 0.87 4.25 3.28
C LEU A 49 2.05 5.16 2.99
N LEU A 50 2.46 5.92 4.00
CA LEU A 50 3.65 6.73 3.97
C LEU A 50 4.69 6.17 4.94
N ILE A 51 5.96 6.15 4.55
CA ILE A 51 7.08 5.70 5.39
C ILE A 51 8.16 6.77 5.47
N ASP A 52 8.89 6.80 6.58
CA ASP A 52 10.07 7.65 6.77
C ASP A 52 11.20 7.19 5.85
N GLY A 53 11.60 8.03 4.89
CA GLY A 53 12.75 7.83 4.01
C GLY A 53 14.10 7.94 4.72
N GLY A 54 14.14 8.06 6.05
CA GLY A 54 15.36 8.03 6.85
C GLY A 54 15.97 9.40 7.14
N ASP A 55 15.50 10.45 6.45
CA ASP A 55 15.83 11.85 6.68
C ASP A 55 14.72 12.62 7.43
N GLY A 56 13.67 11.93 7.85
CA GLY A 56 12.48 12.51 8.48
C GLY A 56 11.42 12.96 7.48
N ASN A 57 11.64 12.79 6.18
CA ASN A 57 10.62 13.03 5.17
C ASN A 57 9.81 11.76 4.91
N LEU A 58 8.49 11.94 4.83
CA LEU A 58 7.59 10.86 4.48
C LEU A 58 7.56 10.66 2.97
N GLU A 59 7.58 9.41 2.54
CA GLU A 59 7.45 9.01 1.15
C GLU A 59 6.31 8.00 0.99
N LEU A 60 5.57 8.12 -0.11
CA LEU A 60 4.47 7.20 -0.43
C LEU A 60 5.05 5.85 -0.81
N ILE A 61 4.63 4.79 -0.12
CA ILE A 61 5.04 3.41 -0.42
C ILE A 61 3.94 2.60 -1.11
N ALA A 62 2.68 2.82 -0.75
CA ALA A 62 1.55 2.13 -1.35
C ALA A 62 0.28 2.98 -1.30
N SER A 63 -0.60 2.78 -2.28
CA SER A 63 -1.91 3.38 -2.40
C SER A 63 -2.89 2.36 -2.97
N THR A 64 -4.18 2.52 -2.69
CA THR A 64 -5.22 1.64 -3.25
C THR A 64 -5.86 2.18 -4.53
N SER A 65 -5.64 3.44 -4.87
CA SER A 65 -6.11 4.06 -6.11
C SER A 65 -5.26 5.27 -6.51
N GLU A 66 -5.36 5.70 -7.77
CA GLU A 66 -4.72 6.91 -8.27
C GLU A 66 -5.18 8.19 -7.52
N GLU A 67 -6.45 8.26 -7.11
CA GLU A 67 -6.96 9.38 -6.33
C GLU A 67 -6.33 9.46 -4.95
N ALA A 68 -6.19 8.32 -4.27
CA ALA A 68 -5.48 8.27 -2.99
C ALA A 68 -4.01 8.64 -3.17
N GLU A 69 -3.32 8.05 -4.15
CA GLU A 69 -1.94 8.38 -4.48
C GLU A 69 -1.73 9.88 -4.68
N PHE A 70 -2.59 10.53 -5.46
CA PHE A 70 -2.52 11.96 -5.68
C PHE A 70 -2.65 12.75 -4.37
N VAL A 71 -3.62 12.40 -3.52
CA VAL A 71 -3.84 13.08 -2.23
C VAL A 71 -2.66 12.88 -1.27
N GLU A 72 -2.08 11.68 -1.24
CA GLU A 72 -0.87 11.36 -0.47
C GLU A 72 0.33 12.20 -0.92
N ILE A 73 0.58 12.28 -2.24
CA ILE A 73 1.66 13.10 -2.81
C ILE A 73 1.48 14.57 -2.44
N MET A 74 0.24 15.08 -2.45
CA MET A 74 -0.02 16.48 -2.12
C MET A 74 0.26 16.82 -0.65
N GLN A 75 -0.03 15.93 0.31
CA GLN A 75 0.36 16.20 1.71
C GLN A 75 1.86 16.13 1.93
N VAL A 76 2.55 15.18 1.28
CA VAL A 76 4.01 15.05 1.34
C VAL A 76 4.66 16.31 0.76
N ALA A 77 4.23 16.75 -0.43
CA ALA A 77 4.76 17.94 -1.08
C ALA A 77 4.51 19.22 -0.28
N ALA A 78 3.37 19.32 0.41
CA ALA A 78 3.07 20.45 1.29
C ALA A 78 3.83 20.40 2.63
N GLY A 79 4.40 19.26 3.01
CA GLY A 79 4.94 19.02 4.35
C GLY A 79 3.89 19.17 5.45
N ALA A 80 2.61 19.02 5.11
CA ALA A 80 1.48 19.30 5.99
C ALA A 80 0.26 18.45 5.57
N GLY A 81 -0.24 17.64 6.50
CA GLY A 81 -1.40 16.78 6.28
C GLY A 81 -1.66 15.86 7.47
N PRO A 82 -2.78 15.11 7.46
CA PRO A 82 -3.11 14.17 8.52
C PRO A 82 -2.00 13.16 8.79
N CYS A 83 -1.35 12.59 7.76
CA CYS A 83 -0.26 11.63 7.96
C CYS A 83 1.01 12.29 8.47
N VAL A 84 1.29 13.54 8.07
CA VAL A 84 2.45 14.30 8.57
C VAL A 84 2.29 14.62 10.05
N ASP A 85 1.12 15.11 10.47
CA ASP A 85 0.79 15.36 11.88
C ASP A 85 0.81 14.04 12.67
N CYS A 86 0.26 12.96 12.10
CA CYS A 86 0.23 11.62 12.69
C CYS A 86 1.65 11.07 12.92
N PHE A 87 2.52 11.19 11.91
CA PHE A 87 3.93 10.79 11.99
C PHE A 87 4.68 11.61 13.06
N THR A 88 4.49 12.93 13.06
CA THR A 88 5.18 13.85 13.96
C THR A 88 4.76 13.66 15.42
N THR A 89 3.46 13.53 15.67
CA THR A 89 2.91 13.40 17.04
C THR A 89 2.97 11.96 17.55
N GLY A 90 3.03 10.99 16.63
CA GLY A 90 2.84 9.59 16.95
C GLY A 90 1.46 9.30 17.52
N LEU A 91 0.44 10.09 17.18
CA LEU A 91 -0.95 9.89 17.60
C LEU A 91 -1.85 9.75 16.36
N PRO A 92 -2.91 8.94 16.42
CA PRO A 92 -3.88 8.87 15.33
C PRO A 92 -4.55 10.22 15.12
N ILE A 93 -4.76 10.57 13.85
CA ILE A 93 -5.43 11.81 13.43
C ILE A 93 -6.70 11.43 12.68
N SER A 94 -7.86 11.77 13.25
CA SER A 94 -9.17 11.45 12.69
C SER A 94 -9.94 12.74 12.42
N VAL A 95 -10.44 12.92 11.21
CA VAL A 95 -11.25 14.09 10.81
C VAL A 95 -12.52 13.60 10.16
N SER A 96 -13.64 13.86 10.82
CA SER A 96 -14.97 13.38 10.42
C SER A 96 -15.57 14.12 9.23
N ASP A 97 -15.20 15.39 9.05
CA ASP A 97 -15.56 16.18 7.89
C ASP A 97 -14.43 17.17 7.58
N LEU A 98 -13.77 16.95 6.45
CA LEU A 98 -12.68 17.80 5.96
C LEU A 98 -13.18 19.21 5.67
N GLU A 99 -14.44 19.43 5.35
CA GLU A 99 -14.98 20.78 5.16
C GLU A 99 -15.00 21.59 6.46
N LEU A 100 -15.22 20.91 7.60
CA LEU A 100 -15.33 21.54 8.93
C LEU A 100 -13.97 21.69 9.65
N SER A 101 -12.88 21.23 9.05
CA SER A 101 -11.54 21.20 9.68
C SER A 101 -10.80 22.55 9.73
N GLY A 102 -11.50 23.67 9.51
CA GLY A 102 -10.97 25.03 9.71
C GLY A 102 -9.99 25.45 8.62
N ASP A 103 -8.76 25.82 8.99
CA ASP A 103 -7.65 26.19 8.08
C ASP A 103 -6.51 25.17 8.10
N ARG A 104 -6.70 24.00 8.74
CA ARG A 104 -5.66 22.96 8.81
C ARG A 104 -5.43 22.33 7.44
N TRP A 105 -4.16 22.19 7.06
CA TRP A 105 -3.70 21.53 5.82
C TRP A 105 -4.47 21.95 4.54
N PRO A 106 -4.42 23.23 4.14
CA PRO A 106 -5.26 23.75 3.07
C PRO A 106 -4.99 23.08 1.70
N GLU A 107 -3.74 22.70 1.41
CA GLU A 107 -3.36 21.98 0.20
C GLU A 107 -3.94 20.56 0.18
N PHE A 108 -3.75 19.80 1.26
CA PHE A 108 -4.31 18.45 1.42
C PHE A 108 -5.82 18.46 1.30
N ARG A 109 -6.51 19.37 2.00
CA ARG A 109 -7.98 19.44 1.97
C ARG A 109 -8.52 19.73 0.59
N ARG A 110 -7.88 20.63 -0.16
CA ARG A 110 -8.26 20.93 -1.54
C ARG A 110 -8.08 19.69 -2.42
N ALA A 111 -6.94 19.04 -2.35
CA ALA A 111 -6.66 17.82 -3.10
C ALA A 111 -7.66 16.69 -2.77
N ALA A 112 -7.97 16.49 -1.48
CA ALA A 112 -8.94 15.50 -1.02
C ALA A 112 -10.36 15.82 -1.52
N ALA A 113 -10.80 17.07 -1.39
CA ALA A 113 -12.12 17.52 -1.83
C ALA A 113 -12.28 17.40 -3.36
N ASP A 114 -11.26 17.78 -4.13
CA ASP A 114 -11.26 17.67 -5.60
C ASP A 114 -11.38 16.21 -6.08
N ARG A 115 -11.01 15.24 -5.24
CA ARG A 115 -11.17 13.80 -5.47
C ARG A 115 -12.35 13.17 -4.75
N GLY A 116 -13.20 13.99 -4.11
CA GLY A 116 -14.44 13.55 -3.47
C GLY A 116 -14.27 12.95 -2.06
N PHE A 117 -13.08 12.98 -1.48
CA PHE A 117 -12.87 12.54 -0.10
C PHE A 117 -13.36 13.60 0.89
N ARG A 118 -14.13 13.14 1.88
CA ARG A 118 -14.85 13.95 2.88
C ARG A 118 -14.37 13.71 4.30
N SER A 119 -13.81 12.55 4.61
CA SER A 119 -13.24 12.23 5.92
C SER A 119 -11.94 11.45 5.77
N VAL A 120 -11.13 11.47 6.83
CA VAL A 120 -9.81 10.86 6.84
C VAL A 120 -9.45 10.33 8.22
N HIS A 121 -8.79 9.17 8.26
CA HIS A 121 -8.21 8.58 9.45
C HIS A 121 -6.77 8.17 9.19
N ALA A 122 -5.82 8.86 9.81
CA ALA A 122 -4.41 8.57 9.75
C ALA A 122 -3.95 7.81 11.00
N THR A 123 -3.41 6.62 10.82
CA THR A 123 -2.95 5.71 11.87
C THR A 123 -1.43 5.60 11.84
N PRO A 124 -0.74 5.85 12.96
CA PRO A 124 0.72 5.82 12.99
C PRO A 124 1.23 4.37 12.97
N MET A 125 2.26 4.14 12.16
CA MET A 125 2.95 2.85 12.07
C MET A 125 4.17 2.88 12.99
N ARG A 126 4.18 2.04 14.03
CA ARG A 126 5.20 2.10 15.08
C ARG A 126 6.05 0.85 15.15
N LEU A 127 7.36 1.05 15.17
CA LEU A 127 8.34 0.01 15.42
C LEU A 127 9.07 0.29 16.74
N ARG A 128 8.90 -0.59 17.73
CA ARG A 128 9.58 -0.48 19.05
C ARG A 128 9.42 0.91 19.69
N GLY A 129 8.22 1.51 19.54
CA GLY A 129 7.90 2.83 20.08
C GLY A 129 8.34 4.02 19.22
N ARG A 130 9.10 3.82 18.13
CA ARG A 130 9.39 4.85 17.12
C ARG A 130 8.34 4.81 16.03
N VAL A 131 7.84 5.96 15.62
CA VAL A 131 6.98 6.09 14.44
C VAL A 131 7.86 6.03 13.20
N ILE A 132 7.52 5.14 12.27
CA ILE A 132 8.29 4.92 11.03
C ILE A 132 7.46 5.22 9.77
N GLY A 133 6.22 5.66 9.95
CA GLY A 133 5.28 5.94 8.88
C GLY A 133 3.87 6.19 9.41
N ALA A 134 2.94 6.36 8.48
CA ALA A 134 1.53 6.51 8.76
C ALA A 134 0.69 5.87 7.64
N MET A 135 -0.39 5.22 8.04
CA MET A 135 -1.43 4.70 7.14
C MET A 135 -2.58 5.69 7.09
N ASN A 136 -2.97 6.11 5.90
CA ASN A 136 -4.12 6.97 5.69
C ASN A 136 -5.31 6.15 5.17
N LEU A 137 -6.50 6.43 5.70
CA LEU A 137 -7.76 5.87 5.25
C LEU A 137 -8.68 7.03 4.89
N LEU A 138 -9.13 7.05 3.64
CA LEU A 138 -9.91 8.14 3.05
C LEU A 138 -11.33 7.65 2.74
N SER A 139 -12.33 8.43 3.10
CA SER A 139 -13.71 8.12 2.79
C SER A 139 -14.41 9.28 2.07
N THR A 140 -15.29 8.94 1.14
CA THR A 140 -16.17 9.90 0.42
C THR A 140 -17.38 10.32 1.25
N SER A 141 -17.57 9.71 2.42
CA SER A 141 -18.63 10.06 3.37
C SER A 141 -18.04 10.81 4.56
N VAL A 142 -18.87 11.61 5.21
CA VAL A 142 -18.53 12.16 6.54
C VAL A 142 -18.67 11.07 7.60
N GLY A 143 -17.87 11.14 8.65
CA GLY A 143 -17.90 10.20 9.77
C GLY A 143 -16.52 9.89 10.32
N THR A 144 -16.48 9.29 11.50
CA THR A 144 -15.26 8.71 12.07
C THR A 144 -15.34 7.19 12.01
N LEU A 145 -14.18 6.54 12.01
CA LEU A 145 -14.12 5.16 12.45
C LEU A 145 -14.62 5.07 13.90
N ASP A 146 -15.33 4.01 14.23
CA ASP A 146 -15.66 3.72 15.63
C ASP A 146 -14.42 3.17 16.36
N GLU A 147 -14.45 3.12 17.70
CA GLU A 147 -13.28 2.68 18.46
C GLU A 147 -12.80 1.25 18.11
N ARG A 148 -13.71 0.37 17.67
CA ARG A 148 -13.36 -1.01 17.30
C ARG A 148 -12.58 -0.99 15.98
N ASP A 149 -13.00 -0.14 15.06
CA ASP A 149 -12.42 0.02 13.73
C ASP A 149 -11.09 0.77 13.79
N GLU A 150 -10.96 1.76 14.67
CA GLU A 150 -9.67 2.41 14.99
C GLU A 150 -8.65 1.40 15.55
N ARG A 151 -9.09 0.53 16.47
CA ARG A 151 -8.23 -0.54 17.02
C ARG A 151 -7.82 -1.56 15.96
N LEU A 152 -8.73 -1.89 15.04
CA LEU A 152 -8.43 -2.80 13.94
C LEU A 152 -7.42 -2.17 12.96
N ALA A 153 -7.62 -0.90 12.59
CA ALA A 153 -6.68 -0.15 11.75
C ALA A 153 -5.28 -0.11 12.38
N GLN A 154 -5.18 0.16 13.69
CA GLN A 154 -3.90 0.13 14.40
C GLN A 154 -3.28 -1.26 14.44
N ALA A 155 -4.06 -2.32 14.69
CA ALA A 155 -3.55 -3.68 14.71
C ALA A 155 -3.00 -4.12 13.34
N LEU A 156 -3.68 -3.77 12.24
CA LEU A 156 -3.20 -4.04 10.89
C LEU A 156 -1.93 -3.24 10.58
N ALA A 157 -1.91 -1.94 10.91
CA ALA A 157 -0.70 -1.12 10.76
C ALA A 157 0.51 -1.70 11.53
N ASP A 158 0.29 -2.26 12.72
CA ASP A 158 1.34 -2.90 13.52
C ASP A 158 1.84 -4.22 12.90
N VAL A 159 0.95 -5.01 12.26
CA VAL A 159 1.35 -6.23 11.53
C VAL A 159 2.16 -5.91 10.28
N ALA A 160 1.83 -4.82 9.57
CA ALA A 160 2.58 -4.35 8.41
C ALA A 160 4.08 -4.18 8.73
N ILE A 161 4.37 -3.65 9.92
CA ILE A 161 5.73 -3.46 10.41
C ILE A 161 6.48 -4.77 10.57
N LEU A 162 5.81 -5.86 10.96
CA LEU A 162 6.46 -7.15 11.12
C LEU A 162 7.03 -7.68 9.80
N GLY A 163 6.40 -7.38 8.66
CA GLY A 163 6.94 -7.78 7.36
C GLY A 163 8.08 -6.94 6.84
N ILE A 164 8.11 -5.65 7.17
CA ILE A 164 9.30 -4.81 6.96
C ILE A 164 10.50 -5.39 7.73
N LEU A 165 10.26 -6.09 8.85
CA LEU A 165 11.31 -6.73 9.65
C LEU A 165 11.68 -8.15 9.21
N GLN A 166 10.97 -8.76 8.26
CA GLN A 166 11.07 -10.21 8.01
C GLN A 166 12.32 -10.61 7.21
N GLU A 167 13.10 -9.66 6.70
CA GLU A 167 14.43 -9.97 6.18
C GLU A 167 15.42 -10.18 7.34
N ARG A 168 16.06 -11.37 7.35
CA ARG A 168 16.54 -12.04 8.56
C ARG A 168 17.56 -11.23 9.38
N SER A 169 17.19 -11.04 10.65
CA SER A 169 18.07 -10.92 11.82
C SER A 169 19.32 -10.06 11.63
N GLN A 170 19.21 -8.78 11.99
CA GLN A 170 20.12 -8.18 12.94
C GLN A 170 19.45 -7.02 13.68
N ARG A 171 19.80 -6.84 14.95
CA ARG A 171 19.26 -5.80 15.85
C ARG A 171 19.81 -4.40 15.51
N ASP A 172 20.06 -4.11 14.24
CA ASP A 172 20.62 -2.83 13.80
C ASP A 172 19.50 -1.90 13.33
N PRO A 173 19.29 -0.72 13.96
CA PRO A 173 18.38 0.31 13.46
C PRO A 173 18.65 0.72 12.00
N ARG A 174 19.89 0.59 11.51
CA ARG A 174 20.25 0.86 10.12
C ARG A 174 19.58 -0.11 9.14
N PHE A 175 19.32 -1.34 9.58
CA PHE A 175 18.63 -2.34 8.77
C PHE A 175 17.22 -1.91 8.41
N VAL A 176 16.48 -1.31 9.36
CA VAL A 176 15.12 -0.84 9.09
C VAL A 176 15.13 0.26 8.05
N ALA A 177 16.03 1.23 8.19
CA ALA A 177 16.17 2.30 7.20
C ALA A 177 16.54 1.74 5.81
N GLU A 178 17.44 0.77 5.75
CA GLU A 178 17.81 0.09 4.50
C GLU A 178 16.61 -0.65 3.87
N GLN A 179 15.81 -1.37 4.66
CA GLN A 179 14.60 -2.04 4.18
C GLN A 179 13.55 -1.05 3.67
N LEU A 180 13.35 0.08 4.37
CA LEU A 180 12.45 1.13 3.91
C LEU A 180 12.94 1.75 2.60
N HIS A 181 14.24 2.05 2.48
CA HIS A 181 14.83 2.51 1.22
C HIS A 181 14.67 1.50 0.08
N LEU A 182 14.93 0.21 0.33
CA LEU A 182 14.73 -0.83 -0.67
C LEU A 182 13.27 -0.93 -1.12
N ALA A 183 12.33 -0.73 -0.19
CA ALA A 183 10.91 -0.69 -0.51
C ALA A 183 10.57 0.53 -1.40
N LEU A 184 11.15 1.70 -1.11
CA LEU A 184 10.99 2.91 -1.93
C LEU A 184 11.57 2.72 -3.34
N ASP A 185 12.77 2.16 -3.45
CA ASP A 185 13.39 1.84 -4.74
C ASP A 185 12.54 0.83 -5.54
N SER A 186 12.01 -0.19 -4.86
CA SER A 186 11.11 -1.16 -5.48
C SER A 186 9.84 -0.50 -6.01
N ARG A 187 9.24 0.41 -5.23
CA ARG A 187 8.07 1.17 -5.67
C ARG A 187 8.32 1.92 -6.98
N VAL A 188 9.48 2.56 -7.13
CA VAL A 188 9.82 3.26 -8.37
C VAL A 188 9.77 2.30 -9.56
N MET A 189 10.34 1.10 -9.44
CA MET A 189 10.27 0.08 -10.49
C MET A 189 8.84 -0.39 -10.75
N VAL A 190 8.04 -0.58 -9.71
CA VAL A 190 6.63 -0.95 -9.81
C VAL A 190 5.82 0.12 -10.57
N GLU A 191 6.02 1.41 -10.28
CA GLU A 191 5.34 2.50 -10.98
C GLU A 191 5.72 2.59 -12.45
N GLN A 192 7.00 2.35 -12.78
CA GLN A 192 7.45 2.27 -14.17
C GLN A 192 6.80 1.09 -14.90
N ALA A 193 6.75 -0.09 -14.27
CA ALA A 193 6.11 -1.27 -14.84
C ALA A 193 4.60 -1.07 -15.03
N LYS A 194 3.90 -0.45 -14.07
CA LYS A 194 2.49 -0.04 -14.21
C LYS A 194 2.30 0.80 -15.46
N GLY A 195 3.16 1.80 -15.68
CA GLY A 195 3.10 2.66 -16.87
C GLY A 195 3.30 1.91 -18.19
N VAL A 196 4.27 0.98 -18.24
CA VAL A 196 4.49 0.13 -19.42
C VAL A 196 3.26 -0.75 -19.70
N LEU A 197 2.71 -1.42 -18.69
CA LEU A 197 1.54 -2.29 -18.82
C LEU A 197 0.28 -1.50 -19.20
N ALA A 198 0.00 -0.39 -18.53
CA ALA A 198 -1.15 0.47 -18.82
C ALA A 198 -1.14 0.91 -20.29
N HIS A 199 0.02 1.34 -20.80
CA HIS A 199 0.16 1.75 -22.19
C HIS A 199 0.03 0.58 -23.17
N THR A 200 0.71 -0.54 -22.92
CA THR A 200 0.78 -1.67 -23.84
C THR A 200 -0.51 -2.47 -23.90
N GLN A 201 -1.18 -2.65 -22.75
CA GLN A 201 -2.43 -3.40 -22.64
C GLN A 201 -3.67 -2.51 -22.77
N ASN A 202 -3.49 -1.19 -22.86
CA ASN A 202 -4.57 -0.20 -22.94
C ASN A 202 -5.58 -0.34 -21.78
N VAL A 203 -5.03 -0.40 -20.56
CA VAL A 203 -5.77 -0.53 -19.30
C VAL A 203 -5.42 0.63 -18.36
N SER A 204 -6.19 0.82 -17.28
CA SER A 204 -5.83 1.82 -16.25
C SER A 204 -4.56 1.41 -15.49
N MET A 205 -3.92 2.36 -14.79
CA MET A 205 -2.77 2.03 -13.93
C MET A 205 -3.15 1.07 -12.80
N ASP A 206 -4.36 1.18 -12.25
CA ASP A 206 -4.87 0.28 -11.22
C ASP A 206 -5.05 -1.15 -11.76
N GLU A 207 -5.60 -1.29 -12.97
CA GLU A 207 -5.73 -2.58 -13.64
C GLU A 207 -4.36 -3.16 -14.00
N ALA A 208 -3.44 -2.35 -14.51
CA ALA A 208 -2.06 -2.73 -14.76
C ALA A 208 -1.36 -3.25 -13.49
N PHE A 209 -1.56 -2.58 -12.35
CA PHE A 209 -1.00 -3.02 -11.07
C PHE A 209 -1.58 -4.37 -10.62
N ASN A 210 -2.89 -4.57 -10.80
CA ASN A 210 -3.53 -5.84 -10.49
C ASN A 210 -3.01 -6.98 -11.37
N LEU A 211 -2.78 -6.73 -12.67
CA LEU A 211 -2.14 -7.70 -13.57
C LEU A 211 -0.73 -8.06 -13.11
N LEU A 212 0.07 -7.05 -12.76
CA LEU A 212 1.44 -7.23 -12.27
C LEU A 212 1.47 -8.10 -11.00
N ARG A 213 0.61 -7.80 -10.01
CA ARG A 213 0.48 -8.57 -8.77
C ARG A 213 -0.01 -9.99 -9.02
N ALA A 214 -1.02 -10.16 -9.88
CA ALA A 214 -1.53 -11.48 -10.22
C ALA A 214 -0.45 -12.35 -10.89
N PHE A 215 0.36 -11.77 -11.78
CA PHE A 215 1.49 -12.46 -12.39
C PHE A 215 2.55 -12.84 -11.36
N ALA A 216 3.01 -11.90 -10.54
CA ALA A 216 4.00 -12.13 -9.49
C ALA A 216 3.60 -13.29 -8.55
N ARG A 217 2.35 -13.29 -8.11
CA ARG A 217 1.80 -14.38 -7.28
C ARG A 217 1.78 -15.72 -8.00
N SER A 218 1.28 -15.75 -9.25
CA SER A 218 1.20 -16.99 -10.02
C SER A 218 2.56 -17.58 -10.41
N SER A 219 3.60 -16.74 -10.48
CA SER A 219 4.97 -17.14 -10.82
C SER A 219 5.85 -17.35 -9.58
N THR A 220 5.33 -17.12 -8.37
CA THR A 220 6.10 -17.16 -7.12
C THR A 220 7.35 -16.27 -7.18
N GLN A 221 7.23 -15.12 -7.84
CA GLN A 221 8.28 -14.11 -7.94
C GLN A 221 7.91 -12.88 -7.12
N SER A 222 8.92 -12.18 -6.60
CA SER A 222 8.69 -10.90 -5.95
C SER A 222 8.16 -9.87 -6.94
N LEU A 223 7.30 -8.96 -6.47
CA LEU A 223 6.71 -7.91 -7.31
C LEU A 223 7.79 -7.06 -7.98
N ARG A 224 8.87 -6.74 -7.25
CA ARG A 224 10.07 -6.08 -7.77
C ARG A 224 10.66 -6.78 -8.99
N VAL A 225 10.89 -8.09 -8.90
CA VAL A 225 11.52 -8.88 -9.98
C VAL A 225 10.63 -8.87 -11.22
N VAL A 226 9.32 -8.99 -11.06
CA VAL A 226 8.39 -8.92 -12.19
C VAL A 226 8.37 -7.51 -12.79
N ALA A 227 8.35 -6.47 -11.95
CA ALA A 227 8.39 -5.08 -12.41
C ALA A 227 9.66 -4.79 -13.21
N GLU A 228 10.82 -5.21 -12.70
CA GLU A 228 12.11 -5.12 -13.39
C GLU A 228 12.08 -5.85 -14.73
N GLY A 229 11.53 -7.07 -14.75
CA GLY A 229 11.39 -7.85 -15.98
C GLY A 229 10.49 -7.21 -17.04
N VAL A 230 9.44 -6.50 -16.61
CA VAL A 230 8.57 -5.74 -17.52
C VAL A 230 9.31 -4.51 -18.07
N VAL A 231 10.05 -3.79 -17.22
CA VAL A 231 10.77 -2.57 -17.60
C VAL A 231 11.94 -2.88 -18.53
N ASP A 232 12.71 -3.94 -18.26
CA ASP A 232 13.84 -4.39 -19.08
C ASP A 232 13.44 -5.25 -20.28
N ARG A 233 12.15 -5.61 -20.37
CA ARG A 233 11.51 -6.43 -21.41
C ARG A 233 11.95 -7.90 -21.44
N SER A 234 12.48 -8.43 -20.35
CA SER A 234 12.69 -9.87 -20.16
C SER A 234 11.37 -10.62 -19.87
N ILE A 235 10.33 -9.92 -19.40
CA ILE A 235 8.96 -10.40 -19.27
C ILE A 235 8.07 -9.60 -20.21
N SER A 236 7.32 -10.27 -21.08
CA SER A 236 6.40 -9.59 -22.00
C SER A 236 5.16 -9.08 -21.28
N ALA A 237 4.67 -7.89 -21.67
CA ALA A 237 3.39 -7.37 -21.19
C ALA A 237 2.22 -8.32 -21.48
N ASP A 238 2.28 -9.05 -22.59
CA ASP A 238 1.26 -10.03 -22.96
C ASP A 238 1.26 -11.25 -22.04
N ASP A 239 2.44 -11.68 -21.55
CA ASP A 239 2.55 -12.79 -20.59
C ASP A 239 1.96 -12.38 -19.23
N VAL A 240 2.18 -11.12 -18.84
CA VAL A 240 1.59 -10.53 -17.62
C VAL A 240 0.08 -10.42 -17.74
N ALA A 241 -0.45 -10.07 -18.92
CA ALA A 241 -1.89 -9.97 -19.16
C ALA A 241 -2.59 -11.33 -19.38
N ALA A 242 -1.86 -12.37 -19.78
CA ALA A 242 -2.43 -13.68 -20.06
C ALA A 242 -3.06 -14.32 -18.81
N PRO A 243 -4.19 -15.05 -18.90
CA PRO A 243 -4.72 -15.76 -17.75
C PRO A 243 -3.75 -16.83 -17.24
N ALA A 244 -3.71 -17.05 -15.91
CA ALA A 244 -2.78 -17.98 -15.27
C ALA A 244 -2.86 -19.42 -15.82
N SER A 245 -4.01 -19.83 -16.37
CA SER A 245 -4.21 -21.15 -16.99
C SER A 245 -3.52 -21.34 -18.34
N THR A 246 -3.15 -20.27 -19.04
CA THR A 246 -2.51 -20.31 -20.37
C THR A 246 -0.98 -20.21 -20.33
N ARG A 247 -0.38 -19.96 -19.16
CA ARG A 247 1.07 -19.70 -19.02
C ARG A 247 1.94 -20.97 -18.97
N VAL A 248 1.34 -22.17 -18.95
CA VAL A 248 2.06 -23.47 -19.01
C VAL A 248 2.00 -24.03 -20.43
N SER A 249 2.78 -23.48 -21.36
CA SER A 249 3.00 -24.05 -22.70
C SER A 249 4.21 -23.39 -23.39
N GLY A 250 5.40 -23.53 -22.80
CA GLY A 250 6.64 -22.91 -23.32
C GLY A 250 7.85 -23.84 -23.44
N ASP A 251 7.90 -24.99 -22.77
CA ASP A 251 9.04 -25.91 -22.87
C ASP A 251 8.83 -26.94 -23.99
N GLY A 252 8.87 -26.44 -25.21
CA GLY A 252 9.06 -27.25 -26.42
C GLY A 252 10.55 -27.35 -26.76
N VAL A 253 11.33 -28.11 -25.99
CA VAL A 253 12.66 -28.54 -26.45
C VAL A 253 12.47 -29.73 -27.39
N SER A 254 12.40 -29.43 -28.69
CA SER A 254 12.65 -30.40 -29.76
C SER A 254 14.08 -30.90 -29.67
N GLY A 255 14.26 -32.19 -29.42
CA GLY A 255 15.49 -32.93 -29.70
C GLY A 255 15.30 -33.77 -30.97
N PRO A 256 16.27 -33.78 -31.90
CA PRO A 256 16.28 -34.69 -33.04
C PRO A 256 16.53 -36.16 -32.64
#